data_AF-A0A9D4X971-F1
#
_entry.id   AF-A0A9D4X971-F1
#
_cell.length_a   1.000
_cell.length_b   1.000
_cell.length_c   1.000
_cell.angle_alpha   90.00
_cell.angle_beta   90.00
_cell.angle_gamma   90.00
#
_symmetry.space_group_name_H-M   'P 1'
#
loop_
_entity.id
_entity.type
_entity.pdbx_description
1 polymer ?
#
loop_
_entity_poly.entity_id
_entity_poly.type
_entity_poly.pdbx_seq_one_letter_code
_entity_poly.pdbx_strand_id
1 'polypeptide(L)'
;MGSESIAPMVETSKNRSCKMNQGKVPKRIHKAEREKMKREHLNELFLDLANALDLNDPNSGKASILCEASKLLKDLLCQIHSLKKENVSLLSESQYVTVEKNELKEENSSLETQIEKLQGEIQARMVHSKPDLNAPPQLELELPEQTKFAGYGLQMPTIEPSLQQGPAVLVVPFRPDLQAAFPAPNITDPNPTSVISKPHARYPTPADSWPLQLLGEQPTSS
;
A
#
# COMPACT_ATOMS: atom_id res chain seq x y z
N MET A 1 -113.44 -8.61 -20.31
CA MET A 1 -113.81 -8.31 -18.91
C MET A 1 -112.83 -9.06 -18.01
N GLY A 2 -112.16 -8.35 -17.08
CA GLY A 2 -111.17 -8.90 -16.14
C GLY A 2 -109.73 -8.63 -16.62
N SER A 3 -109.13 -7.47 -16.33
CA SER A 3 -108.46 -7.06 -15.07
C SER A 3 -107.08 -7.68 -14.90
N GLU A 4 -106.02 -6.86 -15.01
CA GLU A 4 -105.08 -6.57 -13.90
C GLU A 4 -104.02 -5.55 -14.34
N SER A 5 -103.76 -4.59 -13.44
CA SER A 5 -102.85 -3.45 -13.56
C SER A 5 -101.77 -3.64 -12.51
N ILE A 6 -100.48 -3.56 -12.89
CA ILE A 6 -99.37 -3.35 -11.95
C ILE A 6 -98.32 -2.44 -12.60
N ALA A 7 -98.12 -1.27 -11.99
CA ALA A 7 -97.10 -0.28 -12.32
C ALA A 7 -95.70 -0.72 -11.88
N PRO A 8 -94.61 -0.22 -12.51
CA PRO A 8 -93.26 -0.45 -12.03
C PRO A 8 -92.90 0.45 -10.85
N MET A 9 -92.32 -0.19 -9.84
CA MET A 9 -91.89 0.35 -8.55
C MET A 9 -90.59 1.17 -8.70
N VAL A 10 -90.60 2.40 -8.18
CA VAL A 10 -89.46 3.30 -8.04
C VAL A 10 -88.45 2.72 -7.04
N GLU A 11 -87.20 2.48 -7.47
CA GLU A 11 -86.08 2.24 -6.58
C GLU A 11 -85.71 3.53 -5.83
N THR A 12 -85.82 3.51 -4.51
CA THR A 12 -85.16 4.49 -3.64
C THR A 12 -84.10 3.81 -2.80
N SER A 13 -82.88 4.31 -2.97
CA SER A 13 -81.68 4.02 -2.21
C SER A 13 -81.94 4.02 -0.71
N LYS A 14 -81.76 2.86 -0.06
CA LYS A 14 -81.80 2.73 1.39
C LYS A 14 -80.39 2.46 1.91
N ASN A 15 -79.66 3.56 2.11
CA ASN A 15 -78.43 3.61 2.89
C ASN A 15 -78.64 2.90 4.24
N ARG A 16 -78.08 1.69 4.38
CA ARG A 16 -77.99 1.01 5.67
C ARG A 16 -76.91 1.70 6.48
N SER A 17 -77.34 2.73 7.21
CA SER A 17 -76.61 3.34 8.32
C SER A 17 -76.14 2.23 9.27
N CYS A 18 -74.84 1.95 9.23
CA CYS A 18 -74.16 1.15 10.23
C CYS A 18 -74.18 1.94 11.55
N LYS A 19 -75.24 1.71 12.31
CA LYS A 19 -75.43 2.15 13.68
C LYS A 19 -74.15 1.82 14.47
N MET A 20 -73.43 2.87 14.84
CA MET A 20 -72.20 2.79 15.63
C MET A 20 -72.51 2.12 16.96
N ASN A 21 -72.28 0.81 17.04
CA ASN A 21 -72.14 0.14 18.30
C ASN A 21 -70.80 0.62 18.87
N GLN A 22 -70.84 1.60 19.76
CA GLN A 22 -69.74 1.84 20.72
C GLN A 22 -69.68 0.66 21.71
N GLY A 23 -69.48 -0.53 21.18
CA GLY A 23 -69.33 -1.76 21.92
C GLY A 23 -67.86 -2.11 21.91
N LYS A 24 -67.16 -1.72 22.99
CA LYS A 24 -65.84 -2.23 23.43
C LYS A 24 -65.19 -3.13 22.38
N VAL A 25 -64.33 -2.55 21.52
CA VAL A 25 -63.58 -3.30 20.51
C VAL A 25 -63.01 -4.54 21.19
N PRO A 26 -63.38 -5.76 20.74
CA PRO A 26 -62.96 -6.99 21.38
C PRO A 26 -61.45 -6.96 21.61
N LYS A 27 -60.99 -7.24 22.84
CA LYS A 27 -59.56 -7.19 23.21
C LYS A 27 -58.64 -7.87 22.18
N ARG A 28 -59.17 -8.88 21.48
CA ARG A 28 -58.49 -9.60 20.39
C ARG A 28 -58.18 -8.73 19.16
N ILE A 29 -59.04 -7.79 18.78
CA ILE A 29 -58.82 -6.88 17.64
C ILE A 29 -57.68 -5.91 17.96
N HIS A 30 -57.71 -5.28 19.13
CA HIS A 30 -56.59 -4.43 19.60
C HIS A 30 -55.26 -5.20 19.69
N LYS A 31 -55.31 -6.48 20.07
CA LYS A 31 -54.13 -7.35 20.08
C LYS A 31 -53.62 -7.65 18.67
N ALA A 32 -54.51 -7.93 17.74
CA ALA A 32 -54.16 -8.19 16.35
C ALA A 32 -53.58 -6.95 15.66
N GLU A 33 -54.15 -5.77 15.90
CA GLU A 33 -53.66 -4.49 15.37
C GLU A 33 -52.26 -4.17 15.92
N ARG A 34 -52.06 -4.31 17.24
CA ARG A 34 -50.73 -4.11 17.84
C ARG A 34 -49.68 -5.07 17.26
N GLU A 35 -50.04 -6.33 17.03
CA GLU A 35 -49.14 -7.31 16.42
C GLU A 35 -48.88 -7.00 14.94
N LYS A 36 -49.87 -6.52 14.19
CA LYS A 36 -49.70 -6.05 12.82
C LYS A 36 -48.67 -4.94 12.75
N MET A 37 -48.83 -3.88 13.55
CA MET A 37 -47.87 -2.76 13.62
C MET A 37 -46.46 -3.26 13.97
N LYS A 38 -46.34 -4.21 14.90
CA LYS A 38 -45.06 -4.82 15.25
C LYS A 38 -44.41 -5.54 14.06
N ARG A 39 -45.20 -6.30 13.28
CA ARG A 39 -44.68 -7.02 12.10
C ARG A 39 -44.33 -6.09 10.96
N GLU A 40 -45.11 -5.04 10.73
CA GLU A 40 -44.81 -4.01 9.74
C GLU A 40 -43.48 -3.34 10.07
N HIS A 41 -43.29 -2.90 11.32
CA HIS A 41 -42.02 -2.34 11.77
C HIS A 41 -40.83 -3.31 11.61
N LEU A 42 -41.00 -4.59 11.99
CA LEU A 42 -39.94 -5.58 11.77
C LEU A 42 -39.63 -5.79 10.28
N ASN A 43 -40.65 -5.75 9.42
CA ASN A 43 -40.44 -5.88 7.98
C ASN A 43 -39.70 -4.67 7.40
N GLU A 44 -39.98 -3.45 7.88
CA GLU A 44 -39.21 -2.25 7.54
C GLU A 44 -37.73 -2.45 7.88
N LEU A 45 -37.41 -2.94 9.10
CA LEU A 45 -36.02 -3.23 9.48
C LEU A 45 -35.34 -4.27 8.58
N PHE A 46 -36.07 -5.30 8.13
CA PHE A 46 -35.54 -6.28 7.17
C PHE A 46 -35.30 -5.66 5.80
N LEU A 47 -36.15 -4.74 5.36
CA LEU A 47 -36.01 -4.03 4.10
C LEU A 47 -34.81 -3.07 4.15
N ASP A 48 -34.66 -2.31 5.23
CA ASP A 48 -33.52 -1.42 5.45
C ASP A 48 -32.20 -2.21 5.49
N LEU A 49 -32.19 -3.37 6.17
CA LEU A 49 -31.03 -4.25 6.18
C LEU A 49 -30.71 -4.81 4.79
N ALA A 50 -31.73 -5.26 4.03
CA ALA A 50 -31.51 -5.74 2.67
C ALA A 50 -30.93 -4.64 1.76
N ASN A 51 -31.46 -3.42 1.86
CA ASN A 51 -30.95 -2.27 1.14
C ASN A 51 -29.50 -1.94 1.53
N ALA A 52 -29.18 -1.97 2.83
CA ALA A 52 -27.81 -1.72 3.31
C ALA A 52 -26.80 -2.80 2.87
N LEU A 53 -27.28 -4.00 2.56
CA LEU A 53 -26.48 -5.09 1.99
C LEU A 53 -26.48 -5.10 0.46
N ASP A 54 -27.12 -4.11 -0.19
CA ASP A 54 -27.34 -4.04 -1.64
C ASP A 54 -27.97 -5.32 -2.23
N LEU A 55 -28.79 -6.02 -1.42
CA LEU A 55 -29.53 -7.21 -1.86
C LEU A 55 -30.74 -6.76 -2.68
N ASN A 56 -30.50 -6.46 -3.95
CA ASN A 56 -31.53 -6.03 -4.92
C ASN A 56 -32.55 -7.11 -5.28
N ASP A 57 -32.39 -8.34 -4.78
CA ASP A 57 -33.30 -9.44 -5.09
C ASP A 57 -34.58 -9.34 -4.24
N PRO A 58 -35.76 -9.11 -4.86
CA PRO A 58 -37.03 -9.01 -4.14
C PRO A 58 -37.49 -10.32 -3.50
N ASN A 59 -36.79 -11.43 -3.80
CA ASN A 59 -37.05 -12.76 -3.25
C ASN A 59 -36.03 -13.20 -2.17
N SER A 60 -35.24 -12.25 -1.66
CA SER A 60 -34.31 -12.51 -0.56
C SER A 60 -35.08 -12.87 0.71
N GLY A 61 -35.14 -14.17 1.03
CA GLY A 61 -35.78 -14.62 2.26
C GLY A 61 -35.13 -14.01 3.49
N LYS A 62 -35.90 -13.78 4.56
CA LYS A 62 -35.42 -13.17 5.83
C LYS A 62 -34.19 -13.87 6.41
N ALA A 63 -34.13 -15.20 6.32
CA ALA A 63 -32.99 -15.97 6.76
C ALA A 63 -31.73 -15.67 5.92
N SER A 64 -31.88 -15.50 4.61
CA SER A 64 -30.79 -15.14 3.70
C SER A 64 -30.22 -13.77 4.04
N ILE A 65 -31.09 -12.76 4.25
CA ILE A 65 -30.66 -11.40 4.63
C ILE A 65 -29.81 -11.45 5.90
N LEU A 66 -30.24 -12.18 6.93
CA LEU A 66 -29.48 -12.33 8.18
C LEU A 66 -28.17 -13.10 7.99
N CYS A 67 -28.17 -14.14 7.16
CA CYS A 67 -26.96 -14.89 6.84
C CYS A 67 -25.93 -14.02 6.13
N GLU A 68 -26.33 -13.25 5.12
CA GLU A 68 -25.45 -12.34 4.39
C GLU A 68 -24.95 -11.20 5.28
N ALA A 69 -25.81 -10.60 6.12
CA ALA A 69 -25.40 -9.63 7.12
C ALA A 69 -24.32 -10.19 8.07
N SER A 70 -24.52 -11.42 8.54
CA SER A 70 -23.59 -12.09 9.45
C SER A 70 -22.25 -12.41 8.79
N LYS A 71 -22.26 -12.85 7.52
CA LYS A 71 -21.04 -13.08 6.74
C LYS A 71 -20.28 -11.77 6.51
N LEU A 72 -20.95 -10.75 6.00
CA LEU A 72 -20.35 -9.44 5.76
C LEU A 72 -19.73 -8.86 7.04
N LEU A 73 -20.44 -8.95 8.17
CA LEU A 73 -19.91 -8.48 9.45
C LEU A 73 -18.63 -9.22 9.85
N LYS A 74 -18.57 -10.55 9.68
CA LYS A 74 -17.36 -11.33 9.94
C LYS A 74 -16.23 -10.92 9.01
N ASP A 75 -16.50 -10.76 7.73
CA ASP A 75 -15.49 -10.38 6.73
C ASP A 75 -14.93 -8.97 7.00
N LEU A 76 -15.78 -8.02 7.36
CA LEU A 76 -15.36 -6.67 7.77
C LEU A 76 -14.52 -6.70 9.05
N LEU A 77 -14.90 -7.51 10.04
CA LEU A 77 -14.10 -7.67 11.27
C LEU A 77 -12.73 -8.29 10.97
N CYS A 78 -12.66 -9.28 10.08
CA CYS A 78 -11.41 -9.87 9.61
C CYS A 78 -10.53 -8.82 8.89
N GLN A 79 -11.11 -8.02 8.01
CA GLN A 79 -10.39 -6.93 7.32
C GLN A 79 -9.85 -5.89 8.31
N ILE A 80 -10.67 -5.45 9.28
CA ILE A 80 -10.24 -4.52 10.33
C ILE A 80 -9.07 -5.11 11.12
N HIS A 81 -9.12 -6.39 11.45
CA HIS A 81 -8.02 -7.06 12.16
C HIS A 81 -6.74 -7.13 11.33
N SER A 82 -6.83 -7.47 10.02
CA SER A 82 -5.67 -7.46 9.11
C SER A 82 -5.05 -6.07 9.01
N LEU A 83 -5.87 -5.05 8.75
CA LEU A 83 -5.42 -3.66 8.64
C LEU A 83 -4.76 -3.17 9.93
N LYS A 84 -5.28 -3.54 11.10
CA LYS A 84 -4.62 -3.22 12.39
C LYS A 84 -3.24 -3.87 12.48
N LYS A 85 -3.10 -5.14 12.09
CA LYS A 85 -1.81 -5.84 12.09
C LYS A 85 -0.82 -5.20 11.12
N GLU A 86 -1.27 -4.87 9.91
CA GLU A 86 -0.45 -4.20 8.89
C GLU A 86 -0.04 -2.80 9.34
N ASN A 87 -0.95 -2.03 9.95
CA ASN A 87 -0.65 -0.72 10.50
C ASN A 87 0.46 -0.78 11.55
N VAL A 88 0.38 -1.74 12.48
CA VAL A 88 1.43 -1.98 13.48
C VAL A 88 2.76 -2.34 12.81
N SER A 89 2.74 -3.21 11.79
CA SER A 89 3.93 -3.58 11.02
C SER A 89 4.56 -2.36 10.33
N LEU A 90 3.76 -1.57 9.62
CA LEU A 90 4.22 -0.35 8.92
C LEU A 90 4.76 0.70 9.88
N LEU A 91 4.14 0.88 11.05
CA LEU A 91 4.66 1.78 12.07
C LEU A 91 6.03 1.31 12.59
N SER A 92 6.21 0.01 12.81
CA SER A 92 7.50 -0.54 13.25
C SER A 92 8.59 -0.36 12.19
N GLU A 93 8.26 -0.56 10.91
CA GLU A 93 9.19 -0.34 9.79
C GLU A 93 9.53 1.14 9.62
N SER A 94 8.52 2.02 9.70
CA SER A 94 8.73 3.47 9.66
C SER A 94 9.62 3.94 10.81
N GLN A 95 9.44 3.39 12.00
CA GLN A 95 10.31 3.66 13.14
C GLN A 95 11.75 3.19 12.87
N TYR A 96 11.93 1.98 12.34
CA TYR A 96 13.24 1.44 11.98
C TYR A 96 13.97 2.35 10.98
N VAL A 97 13.31 2.72 9.88
CA VAL A 97 13.88 3.62 8.85
C VAL A 97 14.19 5.00 9.43
N THR A 98 13.37 5.50 10.36
CA THR A 98 13.64 6.78 11.03
C THR A 98 14.90 6.73 11.87
N VAL A 99 15.12 5.62 12.58
CA VAL A 99 16.34 5.38 13.37
C VAL A 99 17.56 5.31 12.46
N GLU A 100 17.53 4.47 11.42
CA GLU A 100 18.63 4.32 10.46
C GLU A 100 18.98 5.66 9.77
N LYS A 101 17.97 6.44 9.37
CA LYS A 101 18.16 7.79 8.82
C LYS A 101 18.86 8.73 9.80
N ASN A 102 18.58 8.60 11.10
CA ASN A 102 19.21 9.44 12.12
C ASN A 102 20.66 9.03 12.37
N GLU A 103 20.95 7.73 12.41
CA GLU A 103 22.30 7.17 12.54
C GLU A 103 23.19 7.62 11.36
N LEU A 104 22.70 7.51 10.13
CA LEU A 104 23.42 7.99 8.94
C LEU A 104 23.68 9.49 8.97
N LYS A 105 22.74 10.28 9.52
CA LYS A 105 22.93 11.73 9.67
C LYS A 105 24.02 12.05 10.70
N GLU A 106 24.06 11.31 11.81
CA GLU A 106 25.10 11.44 12.83
C GLU A 106 26.48 11.07 12.26
N GLU A 107 26.58 9.95 11.55
CA GLU A 107 27.80 9.53 10.87
C GLU A 107 28.27 10.55 9.83
N ASN A 108 27.36 11.07 9.00
CA ASN A 108 27.70 12.09 8.01
C ASN A 108 28.22 13.37 8.67
N SER A 109 27.60 13.84 9.75
CA SER A 109 28.08 15.02 10.50
C SER A 109 29.45 14.79 11.14
N SER A 110 29.70 13.57 11.64
CA SER A 110 31.02 13.18 12.15
C SER A 110 32.08 13.21 11.05
N LEU A 111 31.76 12.71 9.84
CA LEU A 111 32.66 12.74 8.69
C LEU A 111 32.91 14.18 8.21
N GLU A 112 31.88 15.01 8.11
CA GLU A 112 32.01 16.45 7.76
C GLU A 112 32.97 17.16 8.73
N THR A 113 32.81 16.93 10.03
CA THR A 113 33.70 17.50 11.06
C THR A 113 35.15 17.02 10.88
N GLN A 114 35.36 15.74 10.55
CA GLN A 114 36.70 15.20 10.29
C GLN A 114 37.32 15.79 9.02
N ILE A 115 36.52 15.98 7.97
CA ILE A 115 36.96 16.63 6.72
C ILE A 115 37.36 18.08 7.00
N GLU A 116 36.54 18.85 7.70
CA GLU A 116 36.84 20.23 8.08
C GLU A 116 38.14 20.34 8.91
N LYS A 117 38.32 19.43 9.87
CA LYS A 117 39.54 19.35 10.66
C LYS A 117 40.77 19.11 9.79
N LEU A 118 40.73 18.11 8.89
CA LEU A 118 41.85 17.78 8.01
C LEU A 118 42.16 18.92 7.02
N GLN A 119 41.13 19.57 6.48
CA GLN A 119 41.30 20.75 5.64
C GLN A 119 41.98 21.90 6.39
N GLY A 120 41.58 22.14 7.65
CA GLY A 120 42.24 23.10 8.53
C GLY A 120 43.71 22.76 8.80
N GLU A 121 44.04 21.48 9.03
CA GLU A 121 45.43 21.03 9.19
C GLU A 121 46.26 21.24 7.92
N ILE A 122 45.71 20.93 6.73
CA ILE A 122 46.37 21.17 5.44
C ILE A 122 46.63 22.67 5.25
N GLN A 123 45.62 23.51 5.48
CA GLN A 123 45.74 24.96 5.35
C GLN A 123 46.79 25.53 6.30
N ALA A 124 46.80 25.09 7.56
CA ALA A 124 47.82 25.48 8.53
C ALA A 124 49.23 25.11 8.05
N ARG A 125 49.42 23.86 7.58
CA ARG A 125 50.72 23.42 7.02
C ARG A 125 51.13 24.25 5.82
N MET A 126 50.21 24.59 4.90
CA MET A 126 50.50 25.46 3.75
C MET A 126 50.93 26.87 4.16
N VAL A 127 50.34 27.43 5.22
CA VAL A 127 50.74 28.74 5.77
C VAL A 127 52.13 28.66 6.39
N HIS A 128 52.44 27.59 7.13
CA HIS A 128 53.76 27.38 7.74
C HIS A 128 54.85 26.97 6.75
N SER A 129 54.50 26.45 5.57
CA SER A 129 55.46 26.05 4.53
C SER A 129 55.74 27.14 3.49
N LYS A 130 55.19 28.36 3.63
CA LYS A 130 55.66 29.51 2.84
C LYS A 130 57.08 29.87 3.31
N PRO A 131 58.13 29.66 2.49
CA PRO A 131 59.47 30.06 2.89
C PRO A 131 59.51 31.59 2.91
N ASP A 132 60.03 32.16 3.98
CA ASP A 132 60.44 33.56 3.96
C ASP A 132 61.64 33.68 3.01
N LEU A 133 61.38 34.17 1.81
CA LEU A 133 62.39 34.38 0.76
C LEU A 133 63.40 35.51 1.10
N ASN A 134 63.30 36.15 2.28
CA ASN A 134 64.26 37.15 2.76
C ASN A 134 65.23 36.63 3.84
N ALA A 135 65.16 35.37 4.25
CA ALA A 135 66.08 34.82 5.27
C ALA A 135 67.41 34.33 4.63
N PRO A 136 68.59 34.75 5.14
CA PRO A 136 69.88 34.34 4.61
C PRO A 136 70.17 32.84 4.88
N PRO A 137 70.89 32.14 3.99
CA PRO A 137 71.01 30.68 4.05
C PRO A 137 71.86 30.26 5.25
N GLN A 138 71.30 29.43 6.13
CA GLN A 138 72.05 28.70 7.15
C GLN A 138 72.50 27.38 6.53
N LEU A 139 73.82 27.23 6.44
CA LEU A 139 74.52 26.11 5.83
C LEU A 139 74.96 25.18 6.97
N GLU A 140 74.31 24.02 7.16
CA GLU A 140 74.98 22.87 7.80
C GLU A 140 74.24 21.53 7.61
N LEU A 141 74.99 20.63 6.96
CA LEU A 141 75.01 19.16 7.02
C LEU A 141 74.12 18.45 8.06
N GLU A 142 73.27 17.52 7.62
CA GLU A 142 73.51 16.06 7.73
C GLU A 142 72.33 15.25 7.15
N LEU A 143 72.66 14.22 6.37
CA LEU A 143 71.78 13.17 5.87
C LEU A 143 71.77 12.02 6.90
N PRO A 144 70.64 11.34 7.15
CA PRO A 144 70.61 9.92 6.83
C PRO A 144 69.31 9.42 6.17
N GLU A 145 69.53 8.69 5.08
CA GLU A 145 68.92 7.40 4.72
C GLU A 145 67.46 7.30 4.23
N GLN A 146 67.40 7.15 2.90
CA GLN A 146 66.46 6.38 2.08
C GLN A 146 65.51 5.43 2.83
N THR A 147 64.20 5.64 2.64
CA THR A 147 63.26 4.52 2.48
C THR A 147 62.51 4.69 1.16
N LYS A 148 62.68 3.71 0.29
CA LYS A 148 62.21 3.65 -1.08
C LYS A 148 60.72 3.31 -1.08
N PHE A 149 59.90 4.04 -1.84
CA PHE A 149 58.82 3.42 -2.61
C PHE A 149 58.62 4.17 -3.91
N ALA A 150 58.90 3.47 -5.00
CA ALA A 150 58.61 3.89 -6.36
C ALA A 150 57.13 3.60 -6.63
N GLY A 151 56.42 4.59 -7.19
CA GLY A 151 55.03 4.46 -7.56
C GLY A 151 54.64 5.62 -8.48
N TYR A 152 55.10 5.51 -9.72
CA TYR A 152 54.63 6.18 -10.94
C TYR A 152 53.59 7.31 -10.75
N GLY A 153 54.03 8.54 -11.00
CA GLY A 153 53.12 9.65 -11.21
C GLY A 153 52.26 9.40 -12.45
N LEU A 154 51.00 9.06 -12.23
CA LEU A 154 49.96 9.28 -13.22
C LEU A 154 49.55 10.75 -13.12
N GLN A 155 50.17 11.56 -13.95
CA GLN A 155 49.65 12.87 -14.33
C GLN A 155 48.35 12.64 -15.08
N MET A 156 47.22 12.66 -14.36
CA MET A 156 45.90 12.69 -14.98
C MET A 156 45.63 14.13 -15.43
N PRO A 157 45.24 14.37 -16.71
CA PRO A 157 44.80 15.68 -17.12
C PRO A 157 43.52 16.05 -16.35
N THR A 158 43.52 17.26 -15.77
CA THR A 158 42.32 17.95 -15.32
C THR A 158 41.40 18.12 -16.52
N ILE A 159 40.43 17.22 -16.66
CA ILE A 159 39.23 17.46 -17.46
C ILE A 159 38.20 18.04 -16.50
N GLU A 160 37.96 19.33 -16.65
CA GLU A 160 36.79 20.02 -16.12
C GLU A 160 35.53 19.31 -16.66
N PRO A 161 34.62 18.80 -15.82
CA PRO A 161 33.32 18.36 -16.28
C PRO A 161 32.36 19.55 -16.22
N SER A 162 32.40 20.41 -17.23
CA SER A 162 31.26 21.28 -17.53
C SER A 162 30.21 20.46 -18.27
N LEU A 163 29.46 19.58 -17.60
CA LEU A 163 28.22 19.03 -18.16
C LEU A 163 27.19 18.80 -17.05
N GLN A 164 26.10 19.56 -17.14
CA GLN A 164 24.87 19.37 -16.41
C GLN A 164 24.41 17.91 -16.50
N GLN A 165 24.59 17.14 -15.43
CA GLN A 165 23.85 15.89 -15.27
C GLN A 165 22.43 16.22 -14.84
N GLY A 166 21.51 16.18 -15.81
CA GLY A 166 20.08 16.09 -15.52
C GLY A 166 19.75 14.79 -14.76
N PRO A 167 18.59 14.71 -14.10
CA PRO A 167 18.25 13.56 -13.25
C PRO A 167 18.16 12.28 -14.07
N ALA A 168 18.89 11.24 -13.64
CA ALA A 168 18.82 9.91 -14.23
C ALA A 168 17.45 9.28 -13.96
N VAL A 169 16.65 9.11 -15.01
CA VAL A 169 15.36 8.41 -14.94
C VAL A 169 15.59 6.93 -15.18
N LEU A 170 15.38 6.11 -14.14
CA LEU A 170 15.34 4.66 -14.23
C LEU A 170 13.95 4.22 -14.70
N VAL A 171 13.84 3.75 -15.94
CA VAL A 171 12.60 3.14 -16.45
C VAL A 171 12.71 1.62 -16.31
N VAL A 172 11.92 1.04 -15.41
CA VAL A 172 11.82 -0.41 -15.22
C VAL A 172 10.70 -0.95 -16.12
N PRO A 173 10.98 -1.87 -17.06
CA PRO A 173 9.95 -2.48 -17.89
C PRO A 173 9.06 -3.42 -17.05
N PHE A 174 7.78 -3.09 -16.91
CA PHE A 174 6.79 -4.00 -16.34
C PHE A 174 6.29 -4.97 -17.42
N ARG A 175 6.48 -6.28 -17.22
CA ARG A 175 5.88 -7.33 -18.07
C ARG A 175 4.62 -7.87 -17.36
N PRO A 176 3.40 -7.70 -17.92
CA PRO A 176 2.19 -8.14 -17.24
C PRO A 176 1.90 -9.64 -17.28
N ASP A 177 2.56 -10.42 -18.15
CA ASP A 177 2.20 -11.84 -18.35
C ASP A 177 3.37 -12.79 -18.11
N LEU A 178 3.52 -13.23 -16.86
CA LEU A 178 4.04 -14.55 -16.56
C LEU A 178 2.90 -15.34 -15.92
N GLN A 179 2.14 -16.05 -16.75
CA GLN A 179 1.33 -17.15 -16.27
C GLN A 179 2.24 -18.16 -15.58
N ALA A 180 2.01 -18.35 -14.28
CA ALA A 180 2.65 -19.36 -13.49
C ALA A 180 2.19 -20.75 -13.95
N ALA A 181 2.94 -21.37 -14.85
CA ALA A 181 2.82 -22.78 -15.16
C ALA A 181 3.32 -23.60 -13.96
N PHE A 182 2.42 -23.94 -13.04
CA PHE A 182 2.66 -24.96 -12.02
C PHE A 182 1.70 -26.13 -12.25
N PRO A 183 2.17 -27.35 -12.53
CA PRO A 183 1.33 -28.53 -12.39
C PRO A 183 1.19 -28.87 -10.90
N ALA A 184 -0.04 -29.14 -10.47
CA ALA A 184 -0.37 -29.51 -9.10
C ALA A 184 0.23 -30.88 -8.72
N PRO A 185 0.76 -31.06 -7.49
CA PRO A 185 0.97 -32.37 -6.91
C PRO A 185 -0.21 -32.78 -6.02
N ASN A 186 -0.62 -34.04 -6.15
CA ASN A 186 -1.60 -34.69 -5.29
C ASN A 186 -1.11 -34.81 -3.83
N ILE A 187 -2.05 -34.55 -2.92
CA ILE A 187 -2.23 -34.94 -1.50
C ILE A 187 -1.14 -35.83 -0.90
N THR A 188 -0.54 -35.44 0.25
CA THR A 188 -0.69 -36.05 1.61
C THR A 188 0.28 -35.34 2.60
N ASP A 189 -0.25 -34.72 3.65
CA ASP A 189 0.46 -34.17 4.84
C ASP A 189 0.87 -35.29 5.83
N PRO A 190 1.77 -35.12 6.85
CA PRO A 190 2.03 -33.87 7.61
C PRO A 190 3.48 -33.58 8.08
N ASN A 191 3.74 -32.33 8.49
CA ASN A 191 4.46 -31.88 9.72
C ASN A 191 5.28 -30.56 9.47
N PRO A 192 5.17 -29.49 10.28
CA PRO A 192 5.80 -28.21 10.01
C PRO A 192 7.12 -28.07 10.77
N THR A 193 8.24 -28.02 10.06
CA THR A 193 9.50 -27.48 10.58
C THR A 193 9.88 -26.24 9.79
N SER A 194 9.82 -25.11 10.49
CA SER A 194 10.35 -23.82 10.10
C SER A 194 11.82 -23.94 9.67
N VAL A 195 12.09 -23.77 8.38
CA VAL A 195 13.44 -23.47 7.89
C VAL A 195 13.35 -22.18 7.11
N ILE A 196 13.65 -21.07 7.79
CA ILE A 196 13.94 -19.80 7.14
C ILE A 196 15.24 -20.01 6.37
N SER A 197 15.14 -20.16 5.05
CA SER A 197 16.29 -20.20 4.17
C SER A 197 16.69 -18.77 3.81
N LYS A 198 17.97 -18.44 3.99
CA LYS A 198 18.54 -17.14 3.64
C LYS A 198 18.38 -16.88 2.14
N PRO A 199 18.14 -15.64 1.69
CA PRO A 199 18.05 -15.34 0.27
C PRO A 199 19.35 -15.73 -0.44
N HIS A 200 19.24 -16.51 -1.51
CA HIS A 200 20.35 -16.88 -2.37
C HIS A 200 20.90 -15.62 -3.06
N ALA A 201 22.22 -15.39 -2.97
CA ALA A 201 22.89 -14.34 -3.71
C ALA A 201 22.72 -14.61 -5.22
N ARG A 202 22.04 -13.71 -5.93
CA ARG A 202 21.94 -13.74 -7.39
C ARG A 202 23.16 -13.05 -7.98
N TYR A 203 24.25 -13.79 -8.14
CA TYR A 203 25.33 -13.33 -9.00
C TYR A 203 24.88 -13.42 -10.46
N PRO A 204 25.33 -12.50 -11.34
CA PRO A 204 25.07 -12.58 -12.76
C PRO A 204 25.55 -13.92 -13.31
N THR A 205 24.65 -14.66 -13.95
CA THR A 205 24.94 -15.90 -14.66
C THR A 205 25.51 -15.53 -16.04
N PRO A 206 26.27 -16.40 -16.75
CA PRO A 206 26.74 -16.09 -18.10
C PRO A 206 25.63 -15.77 -19.12
N ALA A 207 24.37 -16.15 -18.82
CA ALA A 207 23.18 -15.77 -19.59
C ALA A 207 22.73 -14.31 -19.37
N ASP A 208 23.22 -13.65 -18.31
CA ASP A 208 22.98 -12.24 -17.98
C ASP A 208 24.06 -11.31 -18.54
N SER A 209 25.01 -11.86 -19.31
CA SER A 209 26.06 -11.10 -19.99
C SER A 209 25.52 -10.43 -21.25
N TRP A 210 25.70 -9.11 -21.34
CA TRP A 210 25.37 -8.34 -22.54
C TRP A 210 26.20 -8.80 -23.74
N PRO A 211 25.60 -8.97 -24.94
CA PRO A 211 26.38 -9.26 -26.14
C PRO A 211 27.26 -8.05 -26.48
N LEU A 212 28.58 -8.29 -26.61
CA LEU A 212 29.61 -7.29 -26.96
C LEU A 212 29.39 -6.61 -28.33
N GLN A 213 28.40 -7.06 -29.10
CA GLN A 213 28.07 -6.55 -30.42
C GLN A 213 27.43 -5.15 -30.41
N LEU A 214 27.03 -4.63 -29.24
CA LEU A 214 26.48 -3.28 -29.12
C LEU A 214 27.52 -2.16 -29.23
N LEU A 215 28.83 -2.47 -29.16
CA LEU A 215 29.90 -1.47 -29.19
C LEU A 215 30.77 -1.51 -30.46
N GLY A 216 30.38 -2.28 -31.48
CA GLY A 216 31.26 -2.59 -32.60
C GLY A 216 30.58 -2.67 -33.96
N GLU A 217 29.93 -1.60 -34.39
CA GLU A 217 29.61 -1.39 -35.81
C GLU A 217 29.87 0.10 -36.12
N GLN A 218 31.10 0.42 -36.53
CA GLN A 218 31.42 1.73 -37.11
C GLN A 218 31.21 1.62 -38.63
N PRO A 219 30.32 2.41 -39.25
CA PRO A 219 30.07 2.33 -40.68
C PRO A 219 31.28 2.87 -41.45
N THR A 220 31.98 2.01 -42.19
CA THR A 220 32.94 2.43 -43.21
C THR A 220 32.15 2.96 -44.41
N SER A 221 32.17 4.27 -44.62
CA SER A 221 31.69 4.90 -45.87
C SER A 221 32.52 4.38 -47.05
N SER A 222 31.85 3.93 -48.11
CA SER A 222 32.41 3.94 -49.47
C SER A 222 32.20 5.31 -50.11
#